data_AF-A0A7S1HM60-F1
#
_entry.id   AF-A0A7S1HM60-F1
#
_cell.length_a   1.000
_cell.length_b   1.000
_cell.length_c   1.000
_cell.angle_alpha   90.00
_cell.angle_beta   90.00
_cell.angle_gamma   90.00
#
_symmetry.space_group_name_H-M   'P 1'
#
loop_
_entity.id
_entity.type
_entity.pdbx_description
1 polymer ?
#
loop_
_entity_poly.entity_id
_entity_poly.type
_entity_poly.pdbx_seq_one_letter_code
_entity_poly.pdbx_strand_id
1 'polypeptide(L)'
;LPGAVISVLMLAGCASISPDGGFGPVQQTASERLGKEVRWARTAGDQDRIDARVTELLAKPLTVDDAVQVALLNNKGLQARFFELGIGEAELVQASRLPNPGFSFGRIKRGDEVELERGYHLNLARLLAMPLVRQVEERRYALTR
;
A
#
# COMPACT_ATOMS: atom_id res chain seq x y z
N LEU A 1 14.32 31.45 -8.93
CA LEU A 1 13.21 30.83 -8.18
C LEU A 1 12.50 29.66 -8.90
N PRO A 2 12.39 29.55 -10.24
CA PRO A 2 11.74 28.37 -10.87
C PRO A 2 12.59 27.08 -10.83
N GLY A 3 13.92 27.18 -10.72
CA GLY A 3 14.81 26.01 -10.69
C GLY A 3 14.71 25.16 -9.42
N ALA A 4 14.29 25.75 -8.29
CA ALA A 4 14.12 25.00 -7.04
C ALA A 4 12.90 24.06 -7.09
N VAL A 5 11.82 24.46 -7.76
CA VAL A 5 10.60 23.65 -7.93
C VAL A 5 10.85 22.45 -8.83
N ILE A 6 11.62 22.63 -9.91
CA ILE A 6 12.00 21.55 -10.83
C ILE A 6 12.88 20.50 -10.12
N SER A 7 13.78 20.95 -9.23
CA SER A 7 14.66 20.06 -8.47
C SER A 7 13.89 19.17 -7.50
N VAL A 8 12.84 19.69 -6.83
CA VAL A 8 12.00 18.89 -5.91
C VAL A 8 11.18 17.82 -6.65
N LEU A 9 10.69 18.12 -7.85
CA LEU A 9 9.93 17.17 -8.67
C LEU A 9 10.79 15.98 -9.15
N MET A 10 12.09 16.19 -9.37
CA MET A 10 13.01 15.12 -9.77
C MET A 10 13.34 14.13 -8.64
N LEU A 11 13.14 14.49 -7.36
CA LEU A 11 13.33 13.56 -6.24
C LEU A 11 12.11 12.66 -5.96
N ALA A 12 10.95 12.93 -6.58
CA ALA A 12 9.72 12.17 -6.33
C ALA A 12 9.64 10.84 -7.13
N GLY A 13 10.45 10.67 -8.16
CA GLY A 13 10.43 9.49 -9.02
C GLY A 13 11.49 8.49 -8.58
N CYS A 14 11.09 7.38 -7.95
CA CYS A 14 11.73 6.06 -8.07
C CYS A 14 11.04 4.94 -7.26
N ALA A 15 10.11 5.24 -6.33
CA ALA A 15 9.40 4.20 -5.57
C ALA A 15 8.04 4.68 -5.03
N SER A 16 7.04 4.85 -5.90
CA SER A 16 5.67 5.17 -5.47
C SER A 16 4.87 3.89 -5.23
N ILE A 17 4.07 3.88 -4.16
CA ILE A 17 3.00 2.89 -3.94
C ILE A 17 1.81 3.30 -4.83
N SER A 18 1.01 2.34 -5.29
CA SER A 18 -0.20 2.67 -6.04
C SER A 18 -1.19 3.46 -5.15
N PRO A 19 -1.80 4.56 -5.63
CA PRO A 19 -2.72 5.36 -4.82
C PRO A 19 -3.95 4.59 -4.34
N ASP A 20 -4.28 3.49 -5.00
CA ASP A 20 -5.44 2.62 -4.75
C ASP A 20 -5.07 1.31 -4.03
N GLY A 21 -3.80 1.11 -3.63
CA GLY A 21 -3.38 -0.11 -2.93
C GLY A 21 -3.54 -1.39 -3.75
N GLY A 22 -3.53 -1.28 -5.09
CA GLY A 22 -3.68 -2.42 -6.00
C GLY A 22 -5.13 -2.88 -6.17
N PHE A 23 -6.10 -2.07 -5.75
CA PHE A 23 -7.53 -2.41 -5.76
C PHE A 23 -8.19 -2.31 -7.16
N GLY A 24 -7.67 -1.49 -8.06
CA GLY A 24 -8.23 -1.25 -9.39
C GLY A 24 -8.55 -2.54 -10.19
N PRO A 25 -7.63 -3.52 -10.28
CA PRO A 25 -7.90 -4.80 -10.93
C PRO A 25 -9.06 -5.61 -10.31
N VAL A 26 -9.23 -5.54 -8.98
CA VAL A 26 -10.34 -6.20 -8.28
C VAL A 26 -11.66 -5.52 -8.61
N GLN A 27 -11.67 -4.18 -8.61
CA GLN A 27 -12.83 -3.39 -9.00
C GLN A 27 -13.25 -3.67 -10.46
N GLN A 28 -12.29 -3.70 -11.38
CA GLN A 28 -12.54 -4.02 -12.78
C GLN A 28 -13.12 -5.42 -12.95
N THR A 29 -12.53 -6.42 -12.28
CA THR A 29 -13.00 -7.82 -12.36
C THR A 29 -14.41 -7.98 -11.81
N ALA A 30 -14.74 -7.30 -10.70
CA ALA A 30 -16.09 -7.33 -10.14
C ALA A 30 -17.11 -6.68 -11.09
N SER A 31 -16.74 -5.57 -11.73
CA SER A 31 -17.58 -4.91 -12.73
C SER A 31 -17.82 -5.82 -13.95
N GLU A 32 -16.76 -6.40 -14.52
CA GLU A 32 -16.83 -7.24 -15.72
C GLU A 32 -17.56 -8.56 -15.49
N ARG A 33 -17.31 -9.23 -14.35
CA ARG A 33 -17.83 -10.59 -14.10
C ARG A 33 -19.16 -10.61 -13.37
N LEU A 34 -19.42 -9.63 -12.51
CA LEU A 34 -20.63 -9.60 -11.67
C LEU A 34 -21.58 -8.47 -12.07
N GLY A 35 -21.13 -7.47 -12.83
CA GLY A 35 -21.91 -6.26 -13.10
C GLY A 35 -22.19 -5.46 -11.81
N LYS A 36 -21.34 -5.59 -10.79
CA LYS A 36 -21.51 -4.96 -9.47
C LYS A 36 -20.34 -4.08 -9.13
N GLU A 37 -20.63 -3.06 -8.33
CA GLU A 37 -19.62 -2.15 -7.81
C GLU A 37 -19.07 -2.69 -6.48
N VAL A 38 -17.75 -2.75 -6.35
CA VAL A 38 -17.08 -2.95 -5.05
C VAL A 38 -16.38 -1.66 -4.65
N ARG A 39 -16.39 -1.38 -3.34
CA ARG A 39 -15.73 -0.22 -2.75
C ARG A 39 -14.89 -0.64 -1.57
N TRP A 40 -13.69 -0.09 -1.47
CA TRP A 40 -12.81 -0.31 -0.33
C TRP A 40 -12.86 0.89 0.62
N ALA A 41 -13.35 0.66 1.84
CA ALA A 41 -13.51 1.69 2.85
C ALA A 41 -12.19 1.97 3.59
N ARG A 42 -11.34 2.84 3.03
CA ARG A 42 -10.04 3.20 3.62
C ARG A 42 -10.11 4.33 4.64
N THR A 43 -11.12 5.17 4.50
CA THR A 43 -11.36 6.33 5.37
C THR A 43 -12.78 6.31 5.90
N ALA A 44 -13.04 7.08 6.96
CA ALA A 44 -14.40 7.30 7.45
C ALA A 44 -15.33 7.82 6.34
N GLY A 45 -14.85 8.75 5.51
CA GLY A 45 -15.62 9.26 4.38
C GLY A 45 -15.93 8.21 3.29
N ASP A 46 -15.12 7.17 3.14
CA ASP A 46 -15.44 6.05 2.24
C ASP A 46 -16.53 5.16 2.83
N GLN A 47 -16.48 4.93 4.15
CA GLN A 47 -17.52 4.19 4.87
C GLN A 47 -18.85 4.95 4.81
N ASP A 48 -18.87 6.27 5.02
CA ASP A 48 -20.08 7.09 4.92
C ASP A 48 -20.72 6.99 3.52
N ARG A 49 -19.90 6.96 2.46
CA ARG A 49 -20.40 6.77 1.08
C ARG A 49 -20.99 5.39 0.86
N ILE A 50 -20.41 4.35 1.45
CA ILE A 50 -20.96 2.99 1.41
C ILE A 50 -22.31 2.97 2.12
N ASP A 51 -22.39 3.54 3.32
CA ASP A 51 -23.60 3.52 4.14
C ASP A 51 -24.74 4.32 3.49
N ALA A 52 -24.42 5.46 2.88
CA ALA A 52 -25.37 6.22 2.08
C ALA A 52 -25.92 5.41 0.90
N ARG A 53 -25.05 4.70 0.17
CA ARG A 53 -25.48 3.86 -0.96
C ARG A 53 -26.33 2.67 -0.50
N VAL A 54 -25.96 2.02 0.59
CA VAL A 54 -26.75 0.93 1.17
C VAL A 54 -28.13 1.43 1.60
N THR A 55 -28.20 2.59 2.25
CA THR A 55 -29.47 3.20 2.67
C THR A 55 -30.37 3.51 1.47
N GLU A 56 -29.81 4.06 0.38
CA GLU A 56 -30.55 4.32 -0.86
C GLU A 56 -31.13 3.04 -1.48
N LEU A 57 -30.35 1.95 -1.51
CA LEU A 57 -30.79 0.67 -2.06
C LEU A 57 -31.89 0.02 -1.21
N LEU A 58 -31.85 0.21 0.11
CA LEU A 58 -32.83 -0.33 1.06
C LEU A 58 -34.11 0.53 1.17
N ALA A 59 -34.12 1.75 0.64
CA ALA A 59 -35.29 2.65 0.66
C ALA A 59 -36.41 2.23 -0.32
N LYS A 60 -36.12 1.28 -1.21
CA LYS A 60 -37.04 0.71 -2.20
C LYS A 60 -37.23 -0.80 -1.96
N PRO A 61 -38.30 -1.43 -2.49
CA PRO A 61 -38.43 -2.88 -2.45
C PRO A 61 -37.18 -3.57 -3.03
N LEU A 62 -36.62 -4.51 -2.26
CA LEU A 62 -35.31 -5.08 -2.55
C LEU A 62 -35.39 -6.12 -3.67
N THR A 63 -34.69 -5.86 -4.78
CA THR A 63 -34.48 -6.85 -5.84
C THR A 63 -33.31 -7.77 -5.49
N VAL A 64 -33.22 -8.93 -6.15
CA VAL A 64 -32.07 -9.85 -5.99
C VAL A 64 -30.75 -9.12 -6.30
N ASP A 65 -30.75 -8.29 -7.34
CA ASP A 65 -29.58 -7.53 -7.76
C ASP A 65 -29.14 -6.47 -6.74
N ASP A 66 -30.11 -5.77 -6.13
CA ASP A 66 -29.85 -4.80 -5.08
C ASP A 66 -29.35 -5.50 -3.80
N ALA A 67 -29.89 -6.69 -3.48
CA ALA A 67 -29.45 -7.47 -2.32
C ALA A 67 -27.97 -7.90 -2.45
N VAL A 68 -27.55 -8.35 -3.63
CA VAL A 68 -26.14 -8.68 -3.91
C VAL A 68 -25.26 -7.43 -3.79
N GLN A 69 -25.71 -6.30 -4.31
CA GLN A 69 -24.96 -5.04 -4.22
C GLN A 69 -24.79 -4.57 -2.77
N VAL A 70 -25.83 -4.65 -1.95
CA VAL A 70 -25.77 -4.36 -0.51
C VAL A 70 -24.81 -5.32 0.20
N ALA A 71 -24.88 -6.61 -0.13
CA ALA A 71 -24.00 -7.62 0.45
C ALA A 71 -22.52 -7.32 0.13
N LEU A 72 -22.18 -7.00 -1.12
CA LEU A 72 -20.81 -6.67 -1.52
C LEU A 72 -20.29 -5.39 -0.84
N LEU A 73 -21.14 -4.36 -0.72
CA LEU A 73 -20.76 -3.10 -0.08
C LEU A 73 -20.55 -3.24 1.43
N ASN A 74 -21.39 -4.03 2.12
CA ASN A 74 -21.36 -4.14 3.59
C ASN A 74 -20.65 -5.39 4.14
N ASN A 75 -20.01 -6.20 3.30
CA ASN A 75 -19.30 -7.39 3.74
C ASN A 75 -17.96 -7.05 4.39
N LYS A 76 -17.87 -7.17 5.73
CA LYS A 76 -16.65 -6.87 6.49
C LYS A 76 -15.51 -7.86 6.24
N GLY A 77 -15.82 -9.11 5.92
CA GLY A 77 -14.82 -10.09 5.50
C GLY A 77 -14.17 -9.71 4.18
N LEU A 78 -14.96 -9.23 3.22
CA LEU A 78 -14.46 -8.72 1.94
C LEU A 78 -13.62 -7.45 2.12
N GLN A 79 -14.05 -6.52 2.99
CA GLN A 79 -13.25 -5.35 3.34
C GLN A 79 -11.89 -5.76 3.94
N ALA A 80 -11.87 -6.75 4.84
CA ALA A 80 -10.62 -7.27 5.41
C ALA A 80 -9.68 -7.81 4.32
N ARG A 81 -10.20 -8.55 3.32
CA ARG A 81 -9.41 -9.01 2.17
C ARG A 81 -8.85 -7.86 1.34
N PHE A 82 -9.59 -6.75 1.17
CA PHE A 82 -9.07 -5.58 0.48
C PHE A 82 -7.92 -4.90 1.26
N PHE A 83 -7.97 -4.89 2.59
CA PHE A 83 -6.84 -4.45 3.41
C PHE A 83 -5.64 -5.38 3.30
N GLU A 84 -5.85 -6.70 3.31
CA GLU A 84 -4.78 -7.69 3.08
C GLU A 84 -4.11 -7.49 1.72
N LEU A 85 -4.89 -7.17 0.66
CA LEU A 85 -4.35 -6.83 -0.66
C LEU A 85 -3.44 -5.61 -0.60
N GLY A 86 -3.88 -4.53 0.08
CA GLY A 86 -3.07 -3.32 0.25
C GLY A 86 -1.79 -3.56 1.06
N ILE A 87 -1.86 -4.40 2.10
CA ILE A 87 -0.67 -4.81 2.87
C ILE A 87 0.29 -5.60 1.97
N GLY A 88 -0.22 -6.55 1.19
CA GLY A 88 0.60 -7.35 0.27
C GLY A 88 1.30 -6.50 -0.80
N GLU A 89 0.64 -5.46 -1.34
CA GLU A 89 1.30 -4.51 -2.24
C GLU A 89 2.41 -3.74 -1.51
N ALA A 90 2.14 -3.27 -0.28
CA ALA A 90 3.14 -2.55 0.51
C ALA A 90 4.38 -3.41 0.82
N GLU A 91 4.19 -4.69 1.13
CA GLU A 91 5.27 -5.66 1.34
C GLU A 91 6.09 -5.89 0.06
N LEU A 92 5.42 -6.06 -1.09
CA LEU A 92 6.08 -6.18 -2.38
C LEU A 92 6.89 -4.92 -2.73
N VAL A 93 6.31 -3.73 -2.52
CA VAL A 93 7.01 -2.46 -2.73
C VAL A 93 8.19 -2.33 -1.78
N GLN A 94 8.06 -2.73 -0.51
CA GLN A 94 9.15 -2.70 0.46
C GLN A 94 10.29 -3.66 0.09
N ALA A 95 9.97 -4.87 -0.38
CA ALA A 95 10.95 -5.83 -0.88
C ALA A 95 11.66 -5.36 -2.15
N SER A 96 10.97 -4.55 -2.96
CA SER A 96 11.49 -3.97 -4.20
C SER A 96 12.27 -2.67 -4.00
N ARG A 97 12.41 -2.18 -2.76
CA ARG A 97 13.18 -0.97 -2.44
C ARG A 97 14.64 -1.30 -2.12
N LEU A 98 15.52 -0.39 -2.52
CA LEU A 98 16.93 -0.44 -2.16
C LEU A 98 17.08 -0.46 -0.63
N PRO A 99 17.97 -1.30 -0.06
CA PRO A 99 18.25 -1.29 1.37
C PRO A 99 18.62 0.11 1.86
N ASN A 100 17.98 0.56 2.94
CA ASN A 100 18.28 1.86 3.52
C ASN A 100 19.73 1.85 4.05
N PRO A 101 20.59 2.81 3.67
CA PRO A 101 21.90 2.96 4.30
C PRO A 101 21.73 3.26 5.79
N GLY A 102 22.60 2.69 6.60
CA GLY A 102 22.69 3.03 8.00
C GLY A 102 23.73 4.11 8.24
N PHE A 103 23.43 4.98 9.20
CA PHE A 103 24.32 6.03 9.67
C PHE A 103 24.55 5.83 11.17
N SER A 104 25.80 5.91 11.62
CA SER A 104 26.16 5.81 13.02
C SER A 104 26.99 7.03 13.43
N PHE A 105 26.72 7.52 14.63
CA PHE A 105 27.48 8.61 15.25
C PHE A 105 27.76 8.24 16.70
N GLY A 106 29.03 8.18 17.07
CA GLY A 106 29.49 7.88 18.42
C GLY A 106 30.31 9.05 18.95
N ARG A 107 30.19 9.32 20.24
CA ARG A 107 31.09 10.24 20.95
C ARG A 107 31.54 9.55 22.22
N ILE A 108 32.84 9.30 22.34
CA ILE A 108 33.45 8.68 23.50
C ILE A 108 34.31 9.74 24.18
N LYS A 109 34.21 9.86 25.51
CA LYS A 109 35.07 10.76 26.29
C LYS A 109 35.89 9.94 27.27
N ARG A 110 37.22 10.09 27.25
CA ARG A 110 38.15 9.42 28.16
C ARG A 110 39.08 10.46 28.79
N GLY A 111 38.85 10.80 30.04
CA GLY A 111 39.54 11.93 30.69
C GLY A 111 39.22 13.24 29.96
N ASP A 112 40.26 13.92 29.48
CA ASP A 112 40.14 15.13 28.65
C ASP A 112 40.05 14.85 27.15
N GLU A 113 40.16 13.59 26.73
CA GLU A 113 40.11 13.19 25.34
C GLU A 113 38.66 12.96 24.87
N VAL A 114 38.34 13.47 23.68
CA VAL A 114 37.04 13.28 23.03
C VAL A 114 37.27 12.64 21.67
N GLU A 115 36.72 11.45 21.51
CA GLU A 115 36.69 10.70 20.26
C GLU A 115 35.30 10.81 19.62
N LEU A 116 35.28 11.01 18.31
CA LEU A 116 34.08 11.13 17.50
C LEU A 116 34.11 10.07 16.40
N GLU A 117 33.18 9.12 16.47
CA GLU A 117 33.01 8.09 15.45
C GLU A 117 31.85 8.46 14.52
N ARG A 118 32.02 8.28 13.21
CA ARG A 118 30.99 8.51 12.20
C ARG A 118 31.08 7.41 11.17
N GLY A 119 29.98 6.71 10.94
CA GLY A 119 29.94 5.57 10.02
C GLY A 119 28.77 5.64 9.06
N TYR A 120 29.02 5.19 7.83
CA TYR A 120 27.99 4.87 6.84
C TYR A 120 28.13 3.40 6.49
N HIS A 121 27.03 2.65 6.54
CA HIS A 121 27.05 1.23 6.24
C HIS A 121 25.91 0.83 5.31
N LEU A 122 26.20 -0.13 4.43
CA LEU A 122 25.26 -0.71 3.48
C LEU A 122 25.22 -2.21 3.68
N ASN A 123 24.02 -2.77 3.71
CA ASN A 123 23.85 -4.22 3.81
C ASN A 123 24.03 -4.86 2.42
N LEU A 124 25.25 -5.26 2.08
CA LEU A 124 25.59 -5.88 0.81
C LEU A 124 24.87 -7.20 0.57
N ALA A 125 24.71 -8.03 1.62
CA ALA A 125 24.00 -9.30 1.50
C ALA A 125 22.54 -9.09 1.08
N ARG A 126 21.85 -8.13 1.71
CA ARG A 126 20.47 -7.75 1.35
C ARG A 126 20.39 -7.15 -0.05
N LEU A 127 21.38 -6.35 -0.45
CA LEU A 127 21.45 -5.77 -1.79
C LEU A 127 21.55 -6.85 -2.87
N LEU A 128 22.42 -7.84 -2.67
CA LEU A 128 22.59 -8.97 -3.60
C LEU A 128 21.38 -9.91 -3.60
N ALA A 129 20.73 -10.10 -2.46
CA ALA A 129 19.54 -10.96 -2.33
C ALA A 129 18.24 -10.28 -2.79
N MET A 130 18.24 -8.97 -3.02
CA MET A 130 17.06 -8.18 -3.40
C MET A 130 16.23 -8.78 -4.55
N PRO A 131 16.79 -9.21 -5.71
CA PRO A 131 15.98 -9.79 -6.78
C PRO A 131 15.28 -11.10 -6.37
N LEU A 132 15.88 -11.89 -5.48
CA LEU A 132 15.29 -13.12 -4.97
C LEU A 132 14.13 -12.81 -4.02
N VAL A 133 14.33 -11.88 -3.08
CA VAL A 133 13.30 -11.45 -2.14
C VAL A 133 12.09 -10.87 -2.88
N ARG A 134 12.35 -10.03 -3.90
CA ARG A 134 11.30 -9.48 -4.76
C ARG A 134 10.46 -10.59 -5.42
N GLN A 135 11.08 -11.61 -6.01
CA GLN A 135 10.35 -12.71 -6.65
C GLN A 135 9.46 -13.50 -5.67
N VAL A 136 9.89 -13.65 -4.42
CA VAL A 136 9.10 -14.31 -3.39
C VAL A 136 7.87 -13.47 -3.04
N GLU A 137 8.02 -12.16 -2.84
CA GLU A 137 6.88 -11.29 -2.56
C GLU A 137 5.95 -11.12 -3.77
N GLU A 138 6.47 -11.12 -5.01
CA GLU A 138 5.63 -11.10 -6.22
C GLU A 138 4.70 -12.32 -6.27
N ARG A 139 5.22 -13.50 -5.91
CA ARG A 139 4.41 -14.73 -5.85
C ARG A 139 3.38 -14.68 -4.73
N ARG A 140 3.75 -14.18 -3.55
CA ARG A 140 2.82 -14.02 -2.42
C ARG A 140 1.70 -13.05 -2.77
N TYR A 141 2.04 -11.90 -3.33
CA TYR A 141 1.07 -10.90 -3.74
C TYR A 141 0.11 -11.43 -4.82
N ALA A 142 0.60 -12.26 -5.75
CA ALA A 142 -0.24 -12.92 -6.75
C ALA A 142 -1.26 -13.91 -6.15
N LEU A 143 -1.05 -14.43 -4.93
CA LEU A 143 -2.02 -15.28 -4.23
C LEU A 143 -3.11 -14.47 -3.50
N THR A 144 -2.84 -13.20 -3.20
CA THR A 144 -3.78 -12.30 -2.51
C THR A 144 -4.72 -11.58 -3.50
N ARG A 145 -4.37 -11.57 -4.79
CA ARG A 145 -5.13 -10.96 -5.88
C ARG A 145 -6.11 -11.96 -6.52
#